data_AF-A0A7Y3EXX9-F1
#
_entry.id   AF-A0A7Y3EXX9-F1
#
_cell.length_a   1.000
_cell.length_b   1.000
_cell.length_c   1.000
_cell.angle_alpha   90.00
_cell.angle_beta   90.00
_cell.angle_gamma   90.00
#
_symmetry.space_group_name_H-M   'P 1'
#
loop_
_entity.id
_entity.type
_entity.pdbx_description
1 polymer ?
#
loop_
_entity_poly.entity_id
_entity_poly.type
_entity_poly.pdbx_seq_one_letter_code
_entity_poly.pdbx_strand_id
1 'polypeptide(L)'
;MKQQQFNPFEDRQSRNIRNDLSESLLEVLETHSTIPAQRVAEKYLKEKLSPVYSAYIKDRLDRYDRALQALPSKKANSLIKASILWDLKLFFEVHEILEPEWIDAQGDRKLFLQALIRAAGVYLYLELGYRDRAEKISHKAIPILRQFKNDLMKYLEANRLISALEDLPDIPPRISKI
;
A
#
# COMPACT_ATOMS: atom_id res chain seq x y z
N MET A 1 28.67 -0.20 -11.68
CA MET A 1 27.40 -0.82 -12.11
C MET A 1 26.29 -0.15 -11.32
N LYS A 2 25.25 0.40 -11.96
CA LYS A 2 24.08 0.92 -11.22
C LYS A 2 23.47 -0.26 -10.45
N GLN A 3 23.29 -0.13 -9.14
CA GLN A 3 22.51 -1.11 -8.37
C GLN A 3 21.13 -1.19 -9.03
N GLN A 4 20.74 -2.39 -9.44
CA GLN A 4 19.42 -2.64 -10.01
C GLN A 4 18.41 -2.44 -8.88
N GLN A 5 17.59 -1.39 -8.96
CA GLN A 5 16.48 -1.13 -8.03
C GLN A 5 15.26 -1.94 -8.48
N PHE A 6 14.46 -2.44 -7.53
CA PHE A 6 13.17 -3.05 -7.83
C PHE A 6 12.20 -1.96 -8.31
N ASN A 7 11.77 -1.99 -9.57
CA ASN A 7 10.95 -0.93 -10.16
C ASN A 7 9.79 -1.48 -11.02
N PRO A 8 8.59 -1.66 -10.43
CA PRO A 8 7.40 -2.14 -11.11
C PRO A 8 6.90 -1.26 -12.28
N PHE A 9 7.32 0.01 -12.36
CA PHE A 9 6.90 0.89 -13.44
C PHE A 9 7.71 0.67 -14.72
N GLU A 10 8.99 0.32 -14.59
CA GLU A 10 9.92 0.19 -15.73
C GLU A 10 10.30 -1.27 -16.03
N ASP A 11 10.16 -2.17 -15.05
CA ASP A 11 10.51 -3.57 -15.18
C ASP A 11 9.30 -4.50 -15.03
N ARG A 12 9.09 -5.34 -16.05
CA ARG A 12 7.99 -6.30 -16.10
C ARG A 12 8.11 -7.36 -15.01
N GLN A 13 9.33 -7.80 -14.68
CA GLN A 13 9.52 -8.83 -13.66
C GLN A 13 9.16 -8.29 -12.27
N SER A 14 9.62 -7.08 -11.94
CA SER A 14 9.22 -6.34 -10.73
C SER A 14 7.71 -6.19 -10.64
N ARG A 15 7.04 -5.85 -11.75
CA ARG A 15 5.59 -5.70 -11.79
C ARG A 15 4.86 -7.01 -11.50
N ASN A 16 5.25 -8.10 -12.16
CA ASN A 16 4.63 -9.41 -11.95
C ASN A 16 4.81 -9.87 -10.49
N ILE A 17 6.03 -9.78 -9.95
CA ILE A 17 6.31 -10.17 -8.56
C ILE A 17 5.47 -9.37 -7.58
N ARG A 18 5.43 -8.03 -7.72
CA ARG A 18 4.59 -7.19 -6.86
C ARG A 18 3.12 -7.56 -6.96
N ASN A 19 2.60 -7.66 -8.18
CA ASN A 19 1.17 -7.91 -8.40
C ASN A 19 0.75 -9.25 -7.82
N ASP A 20 1.47 -10.34 -8.12
CA ASP A 20 1.11 -11.67 -7.61
C ASP A 20 1.19 -11.75 -6.08
N LEU A 21 2.21 -11.11 -5.48
CA LEU A 21 2.30 -11.04 -4.01
C LEU A 21 1.16 -10.21 -3.42
N SER A 22 0.80 -9.10 -4.04
CA SER A 22 -0.27 -8.22 -3.56
C SER A 22 -1.64 -8.86 -3.71
N GLU A 23 -1.90 -9.57 -4.80
CA GLU A 23 -3.12 -10.37 -5.00
C GLU A 23 -3.25 -11.43 -3.90
N SER A 24 -2.16 -12.14 -3.59
CA SER A 24 -2.16 -13.13 -2.51
C SER A 24 -2.42 -12.54 -1.12
N LEU A 25 -2.18 -11.24 -0.91
CA LEU A 25 -2.42 -10.59 0.38
C LEU A 25 -3.90 -10.63 0.77
N LEU A 26 -4.82 -10.58 -0.19
CA LEU A 26 -6.26 -10.66 0.10
C LEU A 26 -6.58 -11.97 0.83
N GLU A 27 -6.09 -13.09 0.32
CA GLU A 27 -6.23 -14.41 0.94
C GLU A 27 -5.46 -14.50 2.27
N VAL A 28 -4.27 -13.88 2.36
CA VAL A 28 -3.51 -13.80 3.62
C VAL A 28 -4.33 -13.11 4.72
N LEU A 29 -4.97 -11.99 4.41
CA LEU A 29 -5.80 -11.22 5.34
C LEU A 29 -7.08 -11.95 5.71
N GLU A 30 -7.70 -12.66 4.77
CA GLU A 30 -8.92 -13.44 4.99
C GLU A 30 -8.66 -14.67 5.87
N THR A 31 -7.67 -15.46 5.51
CA THR A 31 -7.32 -16.70 6.23
C THR A 31 -6.54 -16.41 7.52
N HIS A 32 -5.95 -15.21 7.63
CA HIS A 32 -5.02 -14.82 8.68
C HIS A 32 -3.82 -15.77 8.76
N SER A 33 -3.21 -16.01 7.59
CA SER A 33 -2.09 -16.92 7.40
C SER A 33 -1.20 -16.41 6.29
N THR A 34 0.12 -16.47 6.46
CA THR A 34 1.09 -16.07 5.43
C THR A 34 1.29 -17.13 4.33
N ILE A 35 0.68 -18.32 4.48
CA ILE A 35 0.84 -19.44 3.54
C ILE A 35 0.49 -19.08 2.09
N PRO A 36 -0.60 -18.35 1.77
CA PRO A 36 -0.91 -17.99 0.38
C PRO A 36 0.23 -17.20 -0.29
N ALA A 37 0.77 -16.19 0.39
CA ALA A 37 1.89 -15.40 -0.11
C ALA A 37 3.20 -16.19 -0.19
N GLN A 38 3.45 -17.09 0.76
CA GLN A 38 4.61 -18.00 0.72
C GLN A 38 4.58 -18.90 -0.52
N ARG A 39 3.42 -19.45 -0.88
CA ARG A 39 3.26 -20.27 -2.10
C ARG A 39 3.55 -19.47 -3.37
N VAL A 40 3.14 -18.20 -3.42
CA VAL A 40 3.48 -17.31 -4.54
C VAL A 40 4.99 -17.04 -4.58
N ALA A 41 5.58 -16.69 -3.43
CA ALA A 41 7.02 -16.42 -3.31
C ALA A 41 7.87 -17.62 -3.73
N GLU A 42 7.48 -18.85 -3.38
CA GLU A 42 8.19 -20.07 -3.77
C GLU A 42 8.29 -20.26 -5.28
N LYS A 43 7.26 -19.86 -6.05
CA LYS A 43 7.30 -19.95 -7.52
C LYS A 43 8.46 -19.12 -8.09
N TYR A 44 8.64 -17.92 -7.56
CA TYR A 44 9.68 -17.00 -7.96
C TYR A 44 11.07 -17.39 -7.42
N LEU A 45 11.16 -17.79 -6.16
CA LEU A 45 12.43 -18.11 -5.51
C LEU A 45 13.07 -19.42 -5.98
N LYS A 46 12.32 -20.30 -6.66
CA LYS A 46 12.86 -21.49 -7.33
C LYS A 46 13.73 -21.15 -8.54
N GLU A 47 13.46 -20.02 -9.20
CA GLU A 47 14.27 -19.51 -10.28
C GLU A 47 15.51 -18.78 -9.72
N LYS A 48 16.64 -18.81 -10.44
CA LYS A 48 17.85 -18.07 -10.05
C LYS A 48 17.64 -16.57 -10.29
N LEU A 49 16.88 -15.94 -9.40
CA LEU A 49 16.58 -14.52 -9.45
C LEU A 49 17.78 -13.65 -9.08
N SER A 50 17.82 -12.44 -9.64
CA SER A 50 18.71 -11.39 -9.16
C SER A 50 18.43 -11.08 -7.67
N PRO A 51 19.46 -10.75 -6.86
CA PRO A 51 19.29 -10.46 -5.43
C PRO A 51 18.22 -9.39 -5.14
N VAL A 52 18.01 -8.43 -6.05
CA VAL A 52 17.00 -7.37 -5.89
C VAL A 52 15.58 -7.92 -5.77
N TYR A 53 15.24 -8.93 -6.58
CA TYR A 53 13.90 -9.52 -6.58
C TYR A 53 13.69 -10.38 -5.34
N SER A 54 14.68 -11.20 -4.98
CA SER A 54 14.60 -12.03 -3.77
C SER A 54 14.53 -11.19 -2.50
N ALA A 55 15.24 -10.04 -2.45
CA ALA A 55 15.16 -9.11 -1.34
C ALA A 55 13.75 -8.50 -1.21
N TYR A 56 13.16 -8.06 -2.32
CA TYR A 56 11.79 -7.53 -2.35
C TYR A 56 10.76 -8.56 -1.86
N ILE A 57 10.83 -9.80 -2.37
CA ILE A 57 9.92 -10.87 -1.97
C ILE A 57 9.99 -11.12 -0.46
N LYS A 58 11.21 -11.24 0.10
CA LYS A 58 11.41 -11.48 1.53
C LYS A 58 10.90 -10.32 2.39
N ASP A 59 11.17 -9.08 1.98
CA ASP A 59 10.65 -7.87 2.65
C ASP A 59 9.12 -7.85 2.67
N ARG A 60 8.46 -8.24 1.57
CA ARG A 60 7.00 -8.32 1.52
C ARG A 60 6.42 -9.39 2.43
N LEU A 61 7.02 -10.59 2.46
CA LEU A 61 6.58 -11.64 3.38
C LEU A 61 6.69 -11.23 4.85
N ASP A 62 7.80 -10.57 5.25
CA ASP A 62 7.96 -10.03 6.61
C ASP A 62 6.87 -9.01 6.96
N ARG A 63 6.59 -8.08 6.05
CA ARG A 63 5.56 -7.06 6.28
C ARG A 63 4.16 -7.65 6.32
N TYR A 64 3.88 -8.68 5.54
CA TYR A 64 2.58 -9.36 5.60
C TYR A 64 2.38 -10.05 6.95
N ASP A 65 3.41 -10.72 7.46
CA ASP A 65 3.37 -11.32 8.80
C ASP A 65 3.13 -10.26 9.88
N ARG A 66 3.88 -9.15 9.83
CA ARG A 66 3.71 -8.01 10.74
C ARG A 66 2.33 -7.37 10.63
N ALA A 67 1.73 -7.33 9.44
CA ALA A 67 0.37 -6.84 9.25
C ALA A 67 -0.64 -7.75 9.95
N LEU A 68 -0.49 -9.07 9.85
CA LEU A 68 -1.34 -10.03 10.58
C LEU A 68 -1.22 -9.85 12.09
N GLN A 69 0.00 -9.68 12.61
CA GLN A 69 0.24 -9.47 14.03
C GLN A 69 -0.35 -8.14 14.55
N ALA A 70 -0.36 -7.09 13.73
CA ALA A 70 -0.87 -5.78 14.10
C ALA A 70 -2.40 -5.67 13.99
N LEU A 71 -3.06 -6.56 13.24
CA LEU A 71 -4.50 -6.48 13.02
C LEU A 71 -5.29 -6.78 14.31
N PRO A 72 -6.21 -5.89 14.74
CA PRO A 72 -6.96 -6.11 15.98
C PRO A 72 -7.96 -7.27 15.87
N SER A 73 -8.40 -7.61 14.65
CA SER A 73 -9.20 -8.81 14.37
C SER A 73 -9.18 -9.15 12.87
N LYS A 74 -9.50 -10.40 12.53
CA LYS A 74 -9.69 -10.83 11.12
C LYS A 74 -10.79 -10.04 10.39
N LYS A 75 -11.79 -9.57 11.13
CA LYS A 75 -12.96 -8.83 10.64
C LYS A 75 -12.77 -7.30 10.68
N ALA A 76 -11.55 -6.81 10.86
CA ALA A 76 -11.28 -5.38 10.81
C ALA A 76 -11.76 -4.76 9.49
N ASN A 77 -12.31 -3.55 9.58
CA ASN A 77 -12.73 -2.77 8.42
C ASN A 77 -11.53 -2.51 7.48
N SER A 78 -11.76 -2.47 6.16
CA SER A 78 -10.75 -2.20 5.14
C SER A 78 -9.93 -0.94 5.39
N LEU A 79 -10.53 0.12 5.95
CA LEU A 79 -9.81 1.37 6.27
C LEU A 79 -8.85 1.20 7.45
N ILE A 80 -9.19 0.34 8.42
CA ILE A 80 -8.28 -0.03 9.51
C ILE A 80 -7.15 -0.92 8.96
N LYS A 81 -7.49 -1.89 8.09
CA LYS A 81 -6.48 -2.69 7.39
C LYS A 81 -5.53 -1.80 6.59
N ALA A 82 -6.08 -0.84 5.84
CA ALA A 82 -5.30 0.08 5.02
C ALA A 82 -4.36 0.96 5.85
N SER A 83 -4.79 1.45 7.01
CA SER A 83 -3.90 2.25 7.88
C SER A 83 -2.74 1.42 8.45
N ILE A 84 -2.96 0.15 8.77
CA ILE A 84 -1.90 -0.77 9.22
C ILE A 84 -0.93 -1.11 8.07
N LEU A 85 -1.46 -1.43 6.89
CA LEU A 85 -0.64 -1.70 5.71
C LEU A 85 0.19 -0.48 5.32
N TRP A 86 -0.39 0.71 5.43
CA TRP A 86 0.30 1.99 5.22
C TRP A 86 1.50 2.16 6.15
N ASP A 87 1.33 1.91 7.45
CA ASP A 87 2.41 2.02 8.44
C ASP A 87 3.56 1.05 8.17
N LEU A 88 3.24 -0.07 7.53
CA LEU A 88 4.18 -1.05 7.02
C LEU A 88 4.68 -0.73 5.60
N LYS A 89 4.39 0.45 5.07
CA LYS A 89 4.73 0.94 3.72
C LYS A 89 4.33 -0.03 2.60
N LEU A 90 3.19 -0.69 2.76
CA LEU A 90 2.57 -1.56 1.75
C LEU A 90 1.58 -0.74 0.92
N PHE A 91 2.06 0.32 0.25
CA PHE A 91 1.19 1.30 -0.42
C PHE A 91 0.46 0.73 -1.64
N PHE A 92 1.08 -0.21 -2.34
CA PHE A 92 0.43 -0.88 -3.45
C PHE A 92 -0.68 -1.80 -2.94
N GLU A 93 -0.44 -2.49 -1.83
CA GLU A 93 -1.43 -3.34 -1.18
C GLU A 93 -2.60 -2.51 -0.60
N VAL A 94 -2.34 -1.29 -0.11
CA VAL A 94 -3.40 -0.33 0.26
C VAL A 94 -4.30 -0.02 -0.94
N HIS A 95 -3.74 0.15 -2.14
CA HIS A 95 -4.53 0.27 -3.36
C HIS A 95 -5.39 -0.97 -3.58
N GLU A 96 -4.78 -2.16 -3.59
CA GLU A 96 -5.49 -3.42 -3.88
C GLU A 96 -6.66 -3.70 -2.91
N ILE A 97 -6.49 -3.45 -1.61
CA ILE A 97 -7.56 -3.76 -0.65
C ILE A 97 -8.71 -2.74 -0.67
N LEU A 98 -8.46 -1.52 -1.16
CA LEU A 98 -9.47 -0.46 -1.23
C LEU A 98 -10.16 -0.41 -2.60
N GLU A 99 -9.52 -0.94 -3.65
CA GLU A 99 -10.06 -0.90 -5.02
C GLU A 99 -11.43 -1.59 -5.16
N PRO A 100 -11.66 -2.81 -4.63
CA PRO A 100 -12.98 -3.46 -4.73
C PRO A 100 -14.10 -2.60 -4.11
N GLU A 101 -13.87 -2.05 -2.91
CA GLU A 101 -14.85 -1.15 -2.28
C GLU A 101 -15.05 0.14 -3.09
N TRP A 102 -14.00 0.64 -3.74
CA TRP A 102 -14.08 1.84 -4.56
C TRP A 102 -14.87 1.62 -5.85
N ILE A 103 -14.70 0.45 -6.49
CA ILE A 103 -15.46 0.06 -7.69
C ILE A 103 -16.96 0.11 -7.39
N ASP A 104 -17.37 -0.52 -6.28
CA ASP A 104 -18.77 -0.64 -5.88
C ASP A 104 -19.35 0.65 -5.28
N ALA A 105 -18.50 1.52 -4.73
CA ALA A 105 -18.93 2.76 -4.12
C ALA A 105 -19.49 3.78 -5.12
N GLN A 106 -20.40 4.62 -4.62
CA GLN A 106 -21.01 5.76 -5.33
C GLN A 106 -20.90 7.03 -4.49
N GLY A 107 -21.08 8.19 -5.13
CA GLY A 107 -21.09 9.50 -4.47
C GLY A 107 -19.85 9.77 -3.61
N ASP A 108 -20.08 10.33 -2.43
CA ASP A 108 -19.02 10.74 -1.49
C ASP A 108 -18.09 9.60 -1.08
N ARG A 109 -18.62 8.39 -0.88
CA ARG A 109 -17.81 7.21 -0.54
C ARG A 109 -16.81 6.88 -1.64
N LYS A 110 -17.21 7.02 -2.91
CA LYS A 110 -16.32 6.76 -4.05
C LYS A 110 -15.19 7.79 -4.10
N LEU A 111 -15.50 9.07 -3.91
CA LEU A 111 -14.50 10.15 -3.88
C LEU A 111 -13.52 9.97 -2.73
N PHE A 112 -14.04 9.65 -1.54
CA PHE A 112 -13.27 9.35 -0.34
C PHE A 112 -12.26 8.22 -0.56
N LEU A 113 -12.70 7.06 -1.06
CA LEU A 113 -11.82 5.92 -1.32
C LEU A 113 -10.79 6.25 -2.41
N GLN A 114 -11.22 6.93 -3.48
CA GLN A 114 -10.32 7.35 -4.54
C GLN A 114 -9.19 8.25 -4.03
N ALA A 115 -9.48 9.16 -3.10
CA ALA A 115 -8.48 10.05 -2.53
C ALA A 115 -7.44 9.31 -1.69
N LEU A 116 -7.86 8.30 -0.92
CA LEU A 116 -6.94 7.42 -0.18
C LEU A 116 -6.08 6.56 -1.10
N ILE A 117 -6.68 5.98 -2.14
CA ILE A 117 -5.96 5.21 -3.15
C ILE A 117 -4.90 6.09 -3.85
N ARG A 118 -5.27 7.32 -4.22
CA ARG A 118 -4.32 8.30 -4.78
C ARG A 118 -3.20 8.63 -3.79
N ALA A 119 -3.53 8.84 -2.51
CA ALA A 119 -2.54 9.12 -1.47
C ALA A 119 -1.53 7.97 -1.35
N ALA A 120 -1.96 6.72 -1.41
CA ALA A 120 -1.04 5.57 -1.42
C ALA A 120 -0.14 5.60 -2.67
N GLY A 121 -0.70 5.94 -3.83
CA GLY A 121 0.05 6.14 -5.07
C GLY A 121 1.13 7.23 -4.97
N VAL A 122 0.92 8.30 -4.18
CA VAL A 122 1.95 9.33 -3.93
C VAL A 122 3.19 8.71 -3.32
N TYR A 123 3.05 7.93 -2.26
CA TYR A 123 4.20 7.32 -1.57
C TYR A 123 4.85 6.21 -2.40
N LEU A 124 4.08 5.49 -3.23
CA LEU A 124 4.66 4.56 -4.20
C LEU A 124 5.57 5.28 -5.21
N TYR A 125 5.21 6.50 -5.64
CA TYR A 125 6.08 7.32 -6.49
C TYR A 125 7.30 7.85 -5.75
N LEU A 126 7.14 8.29 -4.49
CA LEU A 126 8.27 8.76 -3.67
C LEU A 126 9.30 7.66 -3.40
N GLU A 127 8.87 6.41 -3.16
CA GLU A 127 9.77 5.26 -2.96
C GLU A 127 10.72 5.00 -4.15
N LEU A 128 10.33 5.47 -5.34
CA LEU A 128 11.11 5.33 -6.57
C LEU A 128 11.74 6.65 -7.04
N GLY A 129 11.69 7.69 -6.21
CA GLY A 129 12.26 9.00 -6.52
C GLY A 129 11.47 9.82 -7.56
N TYR A 130 10.24 9.42 -7.89
CA TYR A 130 9.41 10.12 -8.87
C TYR A 130 8.63 11.30 -8.24
N ARG A 131 9.36 12.27 -7.67
CA ARG A 131 8.78 13.39 -6.89
C ARG A 131 7.76 14.21 -7.68
N ASP A 132 8.05 14.58 -8.93
CA ASP A 132 7.11 15.34 -9.78
C ASP A 132 5.79 14.60 -10.00
N ARG A 133 5.81 13.26 -10.07
CA ARG A 133 4.59 12.44 -10.20
C ARG A 133 3.84 12.40 -8.87
N ALA A 134 4.57 12.27 -7.76
CA ALA A 134 4.02 12.31 -6.42
C ALA A 134 3.28 13.64 -6.16
N GLU A 135 3.89 14.78 -6.48
CA GLU A 135 3.29 16.12 -6.33
C GLU A 135 1.99 16.28 -7.15
N LYS A 136 2.00 15.85 -8.41
CA LYS A 136 0.81 15.94 -9.26
C LYS A 136 -0.37 15.13 -8.72
N ILE A 137 -0.09 13.98 -8.09
CA ILE A 137 -1.14 13.14 -7.51
C ILE A 137 -1.56 13.65 -6.12
N SER A 138 -0.63 14.17 -5.31
CA SER A 138 -0.96 14.72 -3.99
C SER A 138 -1.92 15.91 -4.10
N HIS A 139 -1.69 16.81 -5.06
CA HIS A 139 -2.61 17.93 -5.35
C HIS A 139 -4.04 17.50 -5.69
N LYS A 140 -4.22 16.29 -6.24
CA LYS A 140 -5.56 15.73 -6.53
C LYS A 140 -6.18 15.02 -5.32
N ALA A 141 -5.37 14.52 -4.39
CA ALA A 141 -5.84 13.83 -3.19
C ALA A 141 -6.21 14.82 -2.08
N ILE A 142 -5.38 15.82 -1.82
CA ILE A 142 -5.50 16.74 -0.67
C ILE A 142 -6.87 17.42 -0.57
N PRO A 143 -7.47 18.01 -1.64
CA PRO A 143 -8.75 18.69 -1.52
C PRO A 143 -9.88 17.77 -1.02
N ILE A 144 -9.90 16.54 -1.53
CA ILE A 144 -10.90 15.52 -1.17
C ILE A 144 -10.64 14.99 0.25
N LEU A 145 -9.39 14.74 0.62
CA LEU A 145 -9.04 14.33 1.98
C LEU A 145 -9.39 15.41 3.02
N ARG A 146 -9.22 16.69 2.69
CA ARG A 146 -9.64 17.81 3.53
C ARG A 146 -11.16 17.88 3.66
N GLN A 147 -11.89 17.69 2.56
CA GLN A 147 -13.36 17.65 2.56
C GLN A 147 -13.90 16.56 3.49
N PHE A 148 -13.34 15.34 3.44
CA PHE A 148 -13.79 14.20 4.23
C PHE A 148 -12.96 13.94 5.50
N LYS A 149 -12.22 14.94 5.98
CA LYS A 149 -11.28 14.82 7.10
C LYS A 149 -11.91 14.20 8.35
N ASN A 150 -13.10 14.67 8.74
CA ASN A 150 -13.75 14.20 9.96
C ASN A 150 -14.16 12.72 9.87
N ASP A 151 -14.54 12.25 8.69
CA ASP A 151 -14.85 10.85 8.46
C ASP A 151 -13.59 9.98 8.45
N LEU A 152 -12.51 10.46 7.83
CA LEU A 152 -11.19 9.80 7.85
C LEU A 152 -10.68 9.62 9.29
N MET A 153 -10.85 10.65 10.13
CA MET A 153 -10.43 10.61 11.52
C MET A 153 -11.12 9.53 12.35
N LYS A 154 -12.18 8.89 11.88
CA LYS A 154 -12.77 7.73 12.55
C LYS A 154 -11.90 6.47 12.43
N TYR A 155 -11.04 6.40 11.41
CA TYR A 155 -10.30 5.19 11.04
C TYR A 155 -8.77 5.35 11.09
N LEU A 156 -8.25 6.56 10.86
CA LEU A 156 -6.82 6.83 10.72
C LEU A 156 -6.43 8.26 11.15
N GLU A 157 -5.14 8.53 11.28
CA GLU A 157 -4.59 9.86 11.62
C GLU A 157 -4.63 10.82 10.41
N ALA A 158 -5.84 11.29 10.05
CA ALA A 158 -6.07 12.06 8.82
C ALA A 158 -5.28 13.37 8.74
N ASN A 159 -5.10 14.07 9.87
CA ASN A 159 -4.30 15.29 9.94
C ASN A 159 -2.85 15.04 9.52
N ARG A 160 -2.27 13.95 10.02
CA ARG A 160 -0.89 13.58 9.75
C ARG A 160 -0.72 13.18 8.29
N LEU A 161 -1.69 12.46 7.72
CA LEU A 161 -1.71 12.12 6.30
C LEU A 161 -1.75 13.37 5.42
N ILE A 162 -2.68 14.29 5.70
CA ILE A 162 -2.86 15.52 4.90
C ILE A 162 -1.61 16.38 4.95
N SER A 163 -1.06 16.65 6.14
CA SER A 163 0.18 17.43 6.31
C SER A 163 1.33 16.79 5.54
N ALA A 164 1.50 15.48 5.62
CA ALA A 164 2.59 14.81 4.93
C ALA A 164 2.42 14.80 3.39
N LEU A 165 1.18 14.81 2.88
CA LEU A 165 0.95 14.95 1.43
C LEU A 165 1.26 16.36 0.92
N GLU A 166 1.22 17.37 1.79
CA GLU A 166 1.60 18.76 1.48
C GLU A 166 3.12 18.91 1.45
N ASP A 167 3.83 18.31 2.42
CA ASP A 167 5.29 18.43 2.56
C ASP A 167 6.08 17.42 1.70
N LEU A 168 5.47 16.28 1.40
CA LEU A 168 6.07 15.12 0.72
C LEU A 168 7.43 14.73 1.33
N PRO A 169 7.45 14.32 2.62
CA PRO A 169 8.66 13.90 3.29
C PRO A 169 9.17 12.57 2.70
N ASP A 170 10.48 12.33 2.81
CA ASP A 170 11.11 11.07 2.38
C ASP A 170 10.64 9.87 3.23
N ILE A 171 10.21 10.13 4.47
CA ILE A 171 9.67 9.13 5.39
C ILE A 171 8.14 9.24 5.39
N PRO A 172 7.42 8.21 4.94
CA PRO A 172 5.96 8.21 4.97
C PRO A 172 5.41 8.36 6.40
N PRO A 173 4.27 9.07 6.58
CA PRO A 173 3.65 9.21 7.88
C PRO A 173 3.10 7.87 8.35
N ARG A 174 3.15 7.62 9.66
CA ARG A 174 2.34 6.56 10.29
C ARG A 174 0.92 7.04 10.50
N ILE A 175 -0.08 6.37 9.97
CA ILE A 175 -1.47 6.79 10.01
C ILE A 175 -2.39 5.82 10.76
N SER A 176 -1.87 4.67 11.24
CA SER A 176 -2.64 3.81 12.17
C SER A 176 -2.90 4.53 13.50
N LYS A 177 -4.03 4.16 14.13
CA LYS A 177 -4.40 4.62 15.49
C LYS A 177 -4.04 3.63 16.59
N ILE A 178 -3.50 2.49 16.20
CA ILE A 178 -3.04 1.41 17.07
C ILE A 178 -1.53 1.41 17.14
#